data_AF-A0A250WSA3-F1
#
_entry.id   AF-A0A250WSA3-F1
#
_cell.length_a   1.000
_cell.length_b   1.000
_cell.length_c   1.000
_cell.angle_alpha   90.00
_cell.angle_beta   90.00
_cell.angle_gamma   90.00
#
_symmetry.space_group_name_H-M   'P 1'
#
loop_
_entity.id
_entity.type
_entity.pdbx_description
1 polymer ?
#
loop_
_entity_poly.entity_id
_entity_poly.type
_entity_poly.pdbx_seq_one_letter_code
_entity_poly.pdbx_strand_id
1 'polypeptide(L)'
;MIEDSLRSSLTYIKSATVEMLSDSRQTEMLSDSIQTEMLSDSIQTEMLSDSRQTEMLSDSIQTEMLSDSRQTEMLSDSRQTEMLSDSRQTEMHSDSRQTEMLSDSRQTEMLSDSRQTEMLSDSRQTEMLSDSRQTEMHSDSRQTEMLSDSRQTEMLSDSRQTEMLSDSRQTEMLSDSRQTEMLSDSRQTEMLSDSRQTEMLSDSRQTEMLSDSRQTEMLSDSRQTEMLSDSRQTEASLQ
;
A
#
# COMPACT_ATOMS: atom_id res chain seq x y z
N MET A 1 -30.84 -36.41 6.56
CA MET A 1 -30.00 -35.46 7.31
C MET A 1 -28.58 -35.85 6.98
N ILE A 2 -27.82 -34.95 6.36
CA ILE A 2 -26.40 -35.15 6.06
C ILE A 2 -25.67 -34.24 7.03
N GLU A 3 -25.26 -34.79 8.17
CA GLU A 3 -24.29 -34.16 9.07
C GLU A 3 -22.92 -34.69 8.68
N ASP A 4 -22.40 -34.26 7.53
CA ASP A 4 -21.05 -34.64 7.11
C ASP A 4 -19.98 -33.78 7.79
N SER A 5 -18.82 -34.38 7.98
CA SER A 5 -17.89 -34.03 9.05
C SER A 5 -16.90 -32.91 8.68
N LEU A 6 -17.39 -31.67 8.53
CA LEU A 6 -16.54 -30.47 8.43
C LEU A 6 -15.77 -30.24 9.74
N ARG A 7 -14.51 -30.71 9.78
CA ARG A 7 -13.53 -30.48 10.85
C ARG A 7 -12.65 -29.27 10.53
N SER A 8 -12.00 -28.69 11.55
CA SER A 8 -10.77 -27.90 11.35
C SER A 8 -9.67 -28.82 10.79
N SER A 9 -8.81 -28.26 9.95
CA SER A 9 -7.72 -28.95 9.26
C SER A 9 -6.35 -28.38 9.62
N LEU A 10 -5.94 -28.56 10.88
CA LEU A 10 -4.59 -28.23 11.34
C LEU A 10 -3.54 -29.23 10.85
N THR A 11 -2.53 -28.73 10.14
CA THR A 11 -1.46 -29.54 9.55
C THR A 11 -0.08 -28.96 9.88
N TYR A 12 0.80 -29.79 10.45
CA TYR A 12 2.23 -29.50 10.58
C TYR A 12 3.04 -30.50 9.75
N ILE A 13 3.81 -30.01 8.78
CA ILE A 13 4.69 -30.83 7.92
C ILE A 13 6.09 -30.20 7.88
N LYS A 14 7.10 -31.06 8.01
CA LYS A 14 8.51 -30.71 7.77
C LYS A 14 9.07 -31.60 6.65
N SER A 15 9.11 -31.05 5.44
CA SER A 15 9.50 -31.71 4.19
C SER A 15 10.23 -30.73 3.27
N ALA A 16 10.71 -31.18 2.11
CA ALA A 16 11.31 -30.27 1.14
C ALA A 16 10.26 -29.33 0.50
N THR A 17 9.08 -29.86 0.19
CA THR A 17 7.91 -29.13 -0.31
C THR A 17 6.72 -29.42 0.60
N VAL A 18 5.87 -28.43 0.87
CA VAL A 18 4.62 -28.56 1.63
C VAL A 18 3.49 -28.03 0.75
N GLU A 19 2.58 -28.93 0.37
CA GLU A 19 1.38 -28.62 -0.43
C GLU A 19 0.13 -28.93 0.41
N MET A 20 -0.84 -28.00 0.48
CA MET A 20 -2.14 -28.21 1.11
C MET A 20 -3.28 -27.86 0.16
N LEU A 21 -4.28 -28.75 0.09
CA LEU A 21 -5.57 -28.52 -0.57
C LEU A 21 -6.68 -28.76 0.47
N SER A 22 -7.41 -27.71 0.84
CA SER A 22 -8.43 -27.76 1.90
C SER A 22 -9.76 -27.16 1.47
N ASP A 23 -10.82 -27.97 1.53
CA ASP A 23 -12.24 -27.57 1.57
C ASP A 23 -12.68 -27.85 3.02
N SER A 24 -12.81 -26.79 3.83
CA SER A 24 -12.99 -26.94 5.28
C SER A 24 -13.68 -25.74 5.93
N ARG A 25 -13.99 -25.81 7.22
CA ARG A 25 -14.43 -24.62 7.97
C ARG A 25 -13.27 -23.73 8.43
N GLN A 26 -12.10 -24.31 8.65
CA GLN A 26 -10.92 -23.65 9.21
C GLN A 26 -9.68 -24.39 8.69
N THR A 27 -8.89 -23.68 7.88
CA THR A 27 -7.69 -24.20 7.23
C THR A 27 -6.47 -23.60 7.92
N GLU A 28 -5.69 -24.44 8.62
CA GLU A 28 -4.55 -24.01 9.44
C GLU A 28 -3.27 -24.76 9.01
N MET A 29 -2.30 -24.03 8.44
CA MET A 29 -0.99 -24.60 8.06
C MET A 29 0.14 -24.09 8.93
N LEU A 30 0.98 -25.01 9.40
CA LEU A 30 2.27 -24.74 10.01
C LEU A 30 3.37 -25.43 9.20
N SER A 31 4.27 -24.65 8.60
CA SER A 31 5.29 -25.17 7.68
C SER A 31 6.71 -24.69 7.99
N ASP A 32 7.67 -25.59 7.75
CA ASP A 32 9.12 -25.41 7.90
C ASP A 32 9.74 -26.22 6.75
N SER A 33 10.11 -25.53 5.68
CA SER A 33 10.27 -26.16 4.35
C SER A 33 11.31 -25.47 3.45
N ILE A 34 11.35 -25.84 2.16
CA ILE A 34 12.00 -25.02 1.11
C ILE A 34 10.94 -24.21 0.32
N GLN A 35 9.72 -24.75 0.19
CA GLN A 35 8.61 -24.24 -0.62
C GLN A 35 7.29 -24.67 0.03
N THR A 36 6.44 -23.68 0.34
CA THR A 36 5.14 -23.85 0.99
C THR A 36 4.03 -23.30 0.08
N GLU A 37 3.02 -24.11 -0.20
CA GLU A 37 1.85 -23.80 -1.04
C GLU A 37 0.54 -24.20 -0.34
N MET A 38 -0.43 -23.27 -0.26
CA MET A 38 -1.80 -23.55 0.21
C MET A 38 -2.86 -23.15 -0.81
N LEU A 39 -3.83 -24.04 -1.02
CA LEU A 39 -5.13 -23.75 -1.59
C LEU A 39 -6.23 -23.97 -0.53
N SER A 40 -7.04 -22.95 -0.26
CA SER A 40 -8.12 -22.99 0.74
C SER A 40 -9.44 -22.44 0.18
N ASP A 41 -10.50 -23.26 0.28
CA ASP A 41 -11.90 -22.80 0.29
C ASP A 41 -12.40 -23.01 1.73
N SER A 42 -12.69 -21.91 2.44
CA SER A 42 -13.06 -21.99 3.85
C SER A 42 -13.78 -20.77 4.40
N ILE A 43 -14.13 -20.80 5.70
CA ILE A 43 -14.55 -19.59 6.41
C ILE A 43 -13.34 -18.77 6.89
N GLN A 44 -12.19 -19.42 7.10
CA GLN A 44 -11.00 -18.88 7.77
C GLN A 44 -9.75 -19.63 7.29
N THR A 45 -8.81 -18.91 6.68
CA THR A 45 -7.56 -19.44 6.14
C THR A 45 -6.35 -18.84 6.86
N GLU A 46 -5.49 -19.67 7.46
CA GLU A 46 -4.30 -19.24 8.20
C GLU A 46 -3.05 -20.05 7.80
N MET A 47 -1.97 -19.38 7.40
CA MET A 47 -0.66 -20.01 7.12
C MET A 47 0.47 -19.37 7.94
N LEU A 48 1.28 -20.21 8.60
CA LEU A 48 2.63 -19.85 9.06
C LEU A 48 3.70 -20.59 8.23
N SER A 49 4.70 -19.87 7.75
CA SER A 49 5.80 -20.42 6.93
C SER A 49 7.18 -19.86 7.31
N ASP A 50 8.11 -20.77 7.61
CA ASP A 50 9.57 -20.57 7.47
C ASP A 50 10.02 -21.38 6.25
N SER A 51 10.31 -20.68 5.15
CA SER A 51 10.57 -21.27 3.84
C SER A 51 11.60 -20.47 3.05
N ARG A 52 11.79 -20.79 1.76
CA ARG A 52 12.38 -19.82 0.81
C ARG A 52 11.33 -19.10 0.00
N GLN A 53 10.17 -19.74 -0.18
CA GLN A 53 9.03 -19.30 -0.97
C GLN A 53 7.76 -19.74 -0.24
N THR A 54 6.80 -18.83 -0.14
CA THR A 54 5.53 -19.03 0.57
C THR A 54 4.40 -18.47 -0.30
N GLU A 55 3.45 -19.33 -0.68
CA GLU A 55 2.35 -19.02 -1.59
C GLU A 55 0.99 -19.42 -0.98
N MET A 56 0.05 -18.48 -0.86
CA MET A 56 -1.34 -18.75 -0.45
C MET A 56 -2.32 -18.34 -1.54
N LEU A 57 -3.30 -19.22 -1.80
CA LEU A 57 -4.56 -18.86 -2.44
C LEU A 57 -5.74 -19.23 -1.55
N SER A 58 -6.65 -18.26 -1.37
CA SER A 58 -7.84 -18.39 -0.53
C SER A 58 -9.09 -17.78 -1.17
N ASP A 59 -10.19 -18.55 -1.18
CA ASP A 59 -11.56 -18.01 -1.16
C ASP A 59 -12.07 -18.16 0.28
N SER A 60 -12.41 -17.06 0.96
CA SER A 60 -12.89 -17.15 2.33
C SER A 60 -13.70 -15.94 2.84
N ILE A 61 -13.94 -15.88 4.16
CA ILE A 61 -14.39 -14.66 4.83
C ILE A 61 -13.20 -13.86 5.40
N GLN A 62 -12.11 -14.53 5.78
CA GLN A 62 -10.90 -13.97 6.39
C GLN A 62 -9.66 -14.81 6.01
N THR A 63 -8.62 -14.13 5.53
CA THR A 63 -7.37 -14.73 5.09
C THR A 63 -6.16 -14.14 5.82
N GLU A 64 -5.27 -14.99 6.36
CA GLU A 64 -4.05 -14.59 7.06
C GLU A 64 -2.82 -15.43 6.62
N MET A 65 -1.70 -14.78 6.28
CA MET A 65 -0.40 -15.42 6.02
C MET A 65 0.70 -14.73 6.81
N LEU A 66 1.54 -15.51 7.49
CA LEU A 66 2.81 -15.03 8.04
C LEU A 66 3.98 -15.81 7.43
N SER A 67 4.95 -15.09 6.86
CA SER A 67 6.08 -15.66 6.12
C SER A 67 7.43 -15.04 6.53
N ASP A 68 8.34 -15.87 7.05
CA ASP A 68 9.78 -15.65 6.88
C ASP A 68 10.18 -16.40 5.61
N SER A 69 10.66 -15.66 4.60
CA SER A 69 11.08 -16.25 3.33
C SER A 69 12.01 -15.33 2.56
N ARG A 70 12.35 -15.71 1.32
CA ARG A 70 12.99 -14.78 0.38
C ARG A 70 11.96 -14.08 -0.49
N GLN A 71 10.77 -14.65 -0.60
CA GLN A 71 9.65 -14.25 -1.44
C GLN A 71 8.36 -14.69 -0.74
N THR A 72 7.35 -13.84 -0.73
CA THR A 72 6.06 -14.09 -0.07
C THR A 72 4.91 -13.62 -0.97
N GLU A 73 3.96 -14.51 -1.31
CA GLU A 73 2.82 -14.20 -2.21
C GLU A 73 1.48 -14.69 -1.60
N MET A 74 0.47 -13.83 -1.55
CA MET A 74 -0.89 -14.18 -1.12
C MET A 74 -1.90 -13.60 -2.10
N LEU A 75 -2.84 -14.46 -2.52
CA LEU A 75 -4.00 -14.08 -3.30
C LEU A 75 -5.26 -14.41 -2.50
N SER A 76 -6.11 -13.42 -2.27
CA SER A 76 -7.38 -13.61 -1.57
C SER A 76 -8.57 -12.94 -2.25
N ASP A 77 -9.65 -13.71 -2.43
CA ASP A 77 -11.02 -13.20 -2.43
C ASP A 77 -11.54 -13.39 -1.00
N SER A 78 -11.93 -12.30 -0.35
CA SER A 78 -12.41 -12.34 1.04
C SER A 78 -13.30 -11.16 1.38
N ARG A 79 -13.54 -10.94 2.67
CA ARG A 79 -13.97 -9.62 3.15
C ARG A 79 -12.83 -8.82 3.75
N GLN A 80 -11.76 -9.51 4.16
CA GLN A 80 -10.59 -9.02 4.87
C GLN A 80 -9.40 -9.94 4.55
N THR A 81 -8.22 -9.36 4.30
CA THR A 81 -7.02 -10.08 3.84
C THR A 81 -5.74 -9.54 4.49
N GLU A 82 -4.92 -10.42 5.07
CA GLU A 82 -3.73 -10.06 5.83
C GLU A 82 -2.51 -11.02 5.62
N MET A 83 -1.59 -10.77 4.67
CA MET A 83 -0.19 -11.21 4.77
C MET A 83 0.68 -10.26 5.65
N LEU A 84 1.62 -10.83 6.41
CA LEU A 84 2.85 -10.14 6.84
C LEU A 84 4.07 -10.90 6.32
N SER A 85 5.19 -10.19 6.20
CA SER A 85 6.45 -10.79 5.74
C SER A 85 7.71 -10.11 6.27
N ASP A 86 8.71 -10.94 6.64
CA ASP A 86 10.13 -10.60 6.56
C ASP A 86 10.65 -11.30 5.31
N SER A 87 11.12 -10.53 4.31
CA SER A 87 11.65 -11.16 3.12
C SER A 87 12.65 -10.29 2.34
N ARG A 88 12.66 -10.45 1.02
CA ARG A 88 13.29 -9.52 0.09
C ARG A 88 12.29 -8.95 -0.91
N GLN A 89 11.11 -9.54 -1.03
CA GLN A 89 10.07 -9.33 -2.05
C GLN A 89 8.72 -9.88 -1.54
N THR A 90 7.67 -9.07 -1.55
CA THR A 90 6.40 -9.39 -0.90
C THR A 90 5.20 -8.90 -1.71
N GLU A 91 4.18 -9.75 -1.89
CA GLU A 91 3.02 -9.52 -2.78
C GLU A 91 1.67 -10.13 -2.22
N MET A 92 0.90 -9.43 -1.37
CA MET A 92 -0.54 -9.68 -1.07
C MET A 92 -1.55 -8.84 -1.89
N HIS A 93 -2.27 -9.52 -2.78
CA HIS A 93 -3.39 -8.94 -3.51
C HIS A 93 -4.71 -9.37 -2.86
N SER A 94 -5.67 -8.46 -2.73
CA SER A 94 -7.05 -8.87 -2.46
C SER A 94 -8.16 -7.95 -2.97
N ASP A 95 -9.16 -8.60 -3.56
CA ASP A 95 -10.55 -8.12 -3.60
C ASP A 95 -11.15 -8.38 -2.21
N SER A 96 -11.59 -7.32 -1.56
CA SER A 96 -12.24 -7.41 -0.26
C SER A 96 -13.09 -6.18 0.02
N ARG A 97 -13.51 -6.04 1.27
CA ARG A 97 -13.99 -4.74 1.78
C ARG A 97 -12.88 -3.96 2.48
N GLN A 98 -11.78 -4.64 2.79
CA GLN A 98 -10.54 -4.13 3.35
C GLN A 98 -9.40 -5.09 2.94
N THR A 99 -8.27 -4.57 2.46
CA THR A 99 -7.06 -5.34 2.19
C THR A 99 -5.87 -4.57 2.74
N GLU A 100 -4.90 -5.27 3.33
CA GLU A 100 -3.63 -4.72 3.83
C GLU A 100 -2.45 -5.26 2.98
N MET A 101 -1.18 -5.06 3.40
CA MET A 101 0.08 -4.93 2.61
C MET A 101 1.29 -4.64 3.47
N LEU A 102 1.87 -5.61 4.18
CA LEU A 102 3.05 -5.34 5.00
C LEU A 102 4.26 -6.23 4.68
N SER A 103 5.40 -5.55 4.54
CA SER A 103 6.72 -6.16 4.41
C SER A 103 7.82 -5.30 5.04
N ASP A 104 8.66 -5.93 5.88
CA ASP A 104 10.08 -5.60 5.86
C ASP A 104 10.72 -6.42 4.74
N SER A 105 11.04 -5.70 3.68
CA SER A 105 11.94 -6.11 2.65
C SER A 105 12.72 -4.86 2.25
N ARG A 106 13.49 -5.00 1.18
CA ARG A 106 13.85 -3.82 0.38
C ARG A 106 12.74 -3.46 -0.60
N GLN A 107 11.70 -4.29 -0.71
CA GLN A 107 10.70 -4.31 -1.77
C GLN A 107 9.38 -4.84 -1.19
N THR A 108 8.48 -3.93 -0.91
CA THR A 108 7.15 -4.12 -0.33
C THR A 108 6.11 -3.67 -1.35
N GLU A 109 4.89 -4.20 -1.25
CA GLU A 109 3.76 -3.90 -2.14
C GLU A 109 2.49 -3.71 -1.24
N MET A 110 1.33 -3.30 -1.79
CA MET A 110 -0.06 -3.64 -1.35
C MET A 110 -0.95 -3.44 -2.54
N LEU A 111 -1.88 -4.37 -2.77
CA LEU A 111 -2.85 -4.32 -3.86
C LEU A 111 -4.23 -4.66 -3.29
N SER A 112 -5.12 -3.69 -3.32
CA SER A 112 -6.24 -3.60 -2.39
C SER A 112 -7.47 -3.03 -3.12
N ASP A 113 -8.14 -3.87 -3.92
CA ASP A 113 -9.49 -3.50 -4.40
C ASP A 113 -10.46 -3.70 -3.25
N SER A 114 -10.66 -2.61 -2.52
CA SER A 114 -11.77 -2.45 -1.64
C SER A 114 -12.43 -1.09 -1.88
N ARG A 115 -13.12 -0.58 -0.87
CA ARG A 115 -13.30 0.89 -0.74
C ARG A 115 -12.09 1.54 -0.06
N GLN A 116 -10.98 0.81 -0.03
CA GLN A 116 -9.75 0.94 0.75
C GLN A 116 -8.65 0.26 -0.10
N THR A 117 -7.40 0.75 -0.12
CA THR A 117 -6.36 0.48 -1.18
C THR A 117 -4.90 0.40 -0.63
N GLU A 118 -3.82 0.82 -1.34
CA GLU A 118 -2.68 -0.01 -1.91
C GLU A 118 -1.25 0.31 -1.25
N MET A 119 -0.02 -0.06 -1.73
CA MET A 119 1.33 0.23 -1.08
C MET A 119 2.55 -0.09 -1.98
N LEU A 120 2.94 0.69 -2.99
CA LEU A 120 4.11 0.29 -3.81
C LEU A 120 5.42 0.85 -3.22
N SER A 121 6.28 -0.06 -2.72
CA SER A 121 7.16 0.20 -1.58
C SER A 121 8.56 -0.46 -1.74
N ASP A 122 9.21 -0.29 -2.90
CA ASP A 122 10.67 -0.52 -3.05
C ASP A 122 11.43 0.60 -2.35
N SER A 123 11.80 0.33 -1.10
CA SER A 123 12.44 1.30 -0.23
C SER A 123 13.12 0.57 0.92
N ARG A 124 13.70 1.34 1.83
CA ARG A 124 13.90 0.82 3.20
C ARG A 124 12.62 0.84 4.03
N GLN A 125 11.68 1.71 3.68
CA GLN A 125 10.38 1.95 4.31
C GLN A 125 9.48 2.68 3.30
N THR A 126 8.24 2.23 3.08
CA THR A 126 7.17 2.99 2.39
C THR A 126 5.82 2.36 2.74
N GLU A 127 4.74 3.13 2.65
CA GLU A 127 3.34 2.72 2.89
C GLU A 127 2.49 2.72 1.60
N MET A 128 1.19 2.43 1.67
CA MET A 128 0.08 3.33 1.31
C MET A 128 -1.16 2.90 2.07
N LEU A 129 -2.06 3.87 2.19
CA LEU A 129 -3.22 3.80 3.03
C LEU A 129 -4.32 4.62 2.35
N SER A 130 -5.51 4.03 2.34
CA SER A 130 -6.61 4.47 1.51
C SER A 130 -7.93 4.06 2.15
N ASP A 131 -8.86 5.00 2.25
CA ASP A 131 -10.32 4.75 2.32
C ASP A 131 -11.01 5.34 1.07
N SER A 132 -10.25 5.40 -0.03
CA SER A 132 -10.75 5.82 -1.32
C SER A 132 -11.35 4.67 -2.10
N ARG A 133 -12.15 5.03 -3.10
CA ARG A 133 -12.49 4.10 -4.18
C ARG A 133 -11.28 3.69 -5.04
N GLN A 134 -10.19 4.47 -5.02
CA GLN A 134 -8.95 4.28 -5.77
C GLN A 134 -7.83 5.12 -5.10
N THR A 135 -6.65 4.55 -4.85
CA THR A 135 -5.46 5.26 -4.31
C THR A 135 -4.17 4.58 -4.76
N GLU A 136 -3.10 5.35 -5.02
CA GLU A 136 -1.82 4.84 -5.57
C GLU A 136 -0.58 5.65 -5.09
N MET A 137 0.14 5.19 -4.05
CA MET A 137 1.53 5.58 -3.72
C MET A 137 2.52 4.62 -4.38
N HIS A 138 3.50 5.22 -5.02
CA HIS A 138 4.77 4.58 -5.35
C HIS A 138 5.96 5.29 -4.71
N SER A 139 6.96 4.51 -4.34
CA SER A 139 8.23 5.00 -3.82
C SER A 139 9.44 4.25 -4.38
N ASP A 140 10.45 5.01 -4.84
CA ASP A 140 11.86 4.70 -4.57
C ASP A 140 12.40 5.77 -3.62
N SER A 141 12.35 5.48 -2.32
CA SER A 141 12.84 6.40 -1.30
C SER A 141 13.57 5.67 -0.18
N ARG A 142 13.97 6.46 0.82
CA ARG A 142 14.25 5.91 2.14
C ARG A 142 13.00 5.77 2.99
N GLN A 143 12.03 6.66 2.75
CA GLN A 143 10.77 6.83 3.46
C GLN A 143 9.79 7.55 2.52
N THR A 144 8.58 7.03 2.32
CA THR A 144 7.47 7.73 1.66
C THR A 144 6.15 7.34 2.33
N GLU A 145 5.28 8.32 2.49
CA GLU A 145 3.97 8.22 3.15
C GLU A 145 2.90 8.97 2.34
N MET A 146 1.73 8.35 2.16
CA MET A 146 0.52 8.93 1.57
C MET A 146 -0.66 8.53 2.43
N LEU A 147 -1.61 9.44 2.55
CA LEU A 147 -2.92 9.21 3.13
C LEU A 147 -4.01 9.77 2.22
N SER A 148 -5.06 8.99 2.06
CA SER A 148 -6.09 9.20 1.04
C SER A 148 -7.50 8.88 1.57
N ASP A 149 -8.29 9.93 1.82
CA ASP A 149 -9.75 9.89 1.75
C ASP A 149 -10.15 10.69 0.51
N SER A 150 -10.30 9.99 -0.60
CA SER A 150 -10.59 10.60 -1.88
C SER A 150 -11.49 9.72 -2.73
N ARG A 151 -11.74 10.17 -3.96
CA ARG A 151 -12.21 9.25 -5.01
C ARG A 151 -11.04 8.65 -5.77
N GLN A 152 -9.94 9.40 -5.85
CA GLN A 152 -8.71 9.13 -6.59
C GLN A 152 -7.59 9.92 -5.90
N THR A 153 -6.49 9.26 -5.54
CA THR A 153 -5.25 9.89 -5.03
C THR A 153 -4.05 9.17 -5.62
N GLU A 154 -3.03 9.91 -6.04
CA GLU A 154 -1.81 9.38 -6.68
C GLU A 154 -0.57 10.14 -6.17
N MET A 155 0.45 9.43 -5.68
CA MET A 155 1.77 10.02 -5.40
C MET A 155 2.88 9.17 -5.98
N LEU A 156 3.86 9.84 -6.60
CA LEU A 156 5.11 9.24 -7.04
C LEU A 156 6.28 9.99 -6.38
N SER A 157 7.22 9.23 -5.80
CA SER A 157 8.40 9.78 -5.13
C SER A 157 9.71 9.09 -5.56
N ASP A 158 10.66 9.89 -6.08
CA ASP A 158 12.10 9.64 -5.93
C ASP A 158 12.59 10.63 -4.88
N SER A 159 12.86 10.14 -3.67
CA SER A 159 13.07 11.04 -2.55
C SER A 159 13.87 10.44 -1.41
N ARG A 160 14.13 11.28 -0.40
CA ARG A 160 14.56 10.76 0.91
C ARG A 160 13.38 10.65 1.87
N GLN A 161 12.41 11.54 1.69
CA GLN A 161 11.21 11.71 2.49
C GLN A 161 10.18 12.40 1.57
N THR A 162 9.03 11.78 1.34
CA THR A 162 7.88 12.45 0.71
C THR A 162 6.61 12.09 1.48
N GLU A 163 5.75 13.07 1.71
CA GLU A 163 4.53 12.98 2.52
C GLU A 163 3.34 13.62 1.77
N MET A 164 2.26 12.87 1.53
CA MET A 164 0.99 13.37 0.98
C MET A 164 -0.16 13.13 1.95
N LEU A 165 -0.89 14.19 2.30
CA LEU A 165 -2.24 14.09 2.87
C LEU A 165 -3.27 14.65 1.88
N SER A 166 -4.32 13.86 1.59
CA SER A 166 -5.39 14.23 0.67
C SER A 166 -6.81 13.94 1.20
N ASP A 167 -7.58 15.01 1.44
CA ASP A 167 -9.06 15.00 1.37
C ASP A 167 -9.43 15.69 0.05
N SER A 168 -9.88 14.90 -0.93
CA SER A 168 -10.09 15.41 -2.27
C SER A 168 -11.01 14.56 -3.14
N ARG A 169 -11.24 15.05 -4.36
CA ARG A 169 -11.80 14.19 -5.42
C ARG A 169 -10.71 13.58 -6.27
N GLN A 170 -9.61 14.32 -6.43
CA GLN A 170 -8.43 14.01 -7.22
C GLN A 170 -7.26 14.76 -6.58
N THR A 171 -6.21 14.04 -6.17
CA THR A 171 -4.93 14.64 -5.74
C THR A 171 -3.79 13.88 -6.41
N GLU A 172 -2.82 14.61 -6.96
CA GLU A 172 -1.68 14.10 -7.74
C GLU A 172 -0.39 14.80 -7.28
N MET A 173 0.62 14.04 -6.84
CA MET A 173 1.94 14.59 -6.48
C MET A 173 3.08 13.84 -7.17
N LEU A 174 3.90 14.57 -7.92
CA LEU A 174 5.18 14.10 -8.44
C LEU A 174 6.34 14.82 -7.72
N SER A 175 7.27 14.05 -7.15
CA SER A 175 8.41 14.59 -6.40
C SER A 175 9.75 13.93 -6.79
N ASP A 176 10.67 14.75 -7.33
CA ASP A 176 12.13 14.54 -7.21
C ASP A 176 12.61 15.53 -6.15
N SER A 177 12.95 15.02 -4.96
CA SER A 177 13.28 15.91 -3.85
C SER A 177 14.10 15.25 -2.75
N ARG A 178 14.42 16.04 -1.72
CA ARG A 178 14.91 15.50 -0.45
C ARG A 178 13.81 15.41 0.59
N GLN A 179 12.85 16.33 0.50
CA GLN A 179 11.70 16.49 1.39
C GLN A 179 10.60 17.15 0.53
N THR A 180 9.47 16.49 0.38
CA THR A 180 8.26 17.08 -0.22
C THR A 180 7.05 16.76 0.67
N GLU A 181 6.25 17.78 0.95
CA GLU A 181 5.08 17.73 1.83
C GLU A 181 3.88 18.37 1.11
N MET A 182 2.79 17.62 0.93
CA MET A 182 1.54 18.11 0.37
C MET A 182 0.39 17.90 1.36
N LEU A 183 -0.26 18.99 1.77
CA LEU A 183 -1.51 18.97 2.53
C LEU A 183 -2.63 19.59 1.69
N SER A 184 -3.64 18.79 1.31
CA SER A 184 -4.73 19.20 0.40
C SER A 184 -6.14 18.92 0.95
N ASP A 185 -6.93 19.99 1.15
CA ASP A 185 -8.40 19.98 1.11
C ASP A 185 -8.81 20.66 -0.20
N SER A 186 -9.31 19.88 -1.16
CA SER A 186 -9.56 20.40 -2.50
C SER A 186 -10.54 19.57 -3.32
N ARG A 187 -10.77 20.00 -4.57
CA ARG A 187 -11.39 19.12 -5.58
C ARG A 187 -10.35 18.52 -6.51
N GLN A 188 -9.29 19.27 -6.78
CA GLN A 188 -8.19 18.92 -7.67
C GLN A 188 -6.94 19.62 -7.13
N THR A 189 -5.92 18.85 -6.77
CA THR A 189 -4.60 19.38 -6.36
C THR A 189 -3.51 18.63 -7.14
N GLU A 190 -2.60 19.39 -7.74
CA GLU A 190 -1.50 18.91 -8.57
C GLU A 190 -0.19 19.57 -8.12
N MET A 191 0.80 18.78 -7.73
CA MET A 191 2.16 19.26 -7.39
C MET A 191 3.21 18.57 -8.25
N LEU A 192 3.98 19.36 -9.01
CA LEU A 192 5.18 18.93 -9.70
C LEU A 192 6.40 19.66 -9.12
N SER A 193 7.36 18.89 -8.55
CA SER A 193 8.53 19.46 -7.88
C SER A 193 9.86 18.78 -8.23
N ASP A 194 10.81 19.57 -8.75
CA ASP A 194 12.27 19.34 -8.66
C ASP A 194 12.81 20.35 -7.63
N SER A 195 13.23 19.84 -6.47
CA SER A 195 13.56 20.71 -5.34
C SER A 195 14.42 20.05 -4.27
N ARG A 196 14.71 20.81 -3.21
CA ARG A 196 15.26 20.23 -1.97
C ARG A 196 14.23 20.14 -0.86
N GLN A 197 13.29 21.09 -0.85
CA GLN A 197 12.21 21.21 0.11
C GLN A 197 11.01 21.83 -0.62
N THR A 198 9.88 21.13 -0.62
CA THR A 198 8.64 21.56 -1.25
C THR A 198 7.51 21.40 -0.24
N GLU A 199 6.75 22.47 0.00
CA GLU A 199 5.63 22.49 0.95
C GLU A 199 4.40 23.13 0.26
N MET A 200 3.29 22.39 0.20
CA MET A 200 2.01 22.87 -0.34
C MET A 200 0.91 22.71 0.70
N LEU A 201 0.33 23.83 1.14
CA LEU A 201 -0.87 23.87 1.97
C LEU A 201 -2.02 24.53 1.18
N SER A 202 -3.05 23.75 0.81
CA SER A 202 -4.18 24.26 0.02
C SER A 202 -5.56 23.92 0.59
N ASP A 203 -6.35 24.95 0.91
CA ASP A 203 -7.82 24.94 0.95
C ASP A 203 -8.30 25.66 -0.32
N SER A 204 -8.77 24.91 -1.31
CA SER A 204 -9.04 25.46 -2.64
C SER A 204 -10.00 24.61 -3.47
N ARG A 205 -10.32 25.06 -4.69
CA ARG A 205 -11.02 24.18 -5.66
C ARG A 205 -10.08 23.53 -6.65
N GLN A 206 -9.01 24.23 -7.01
CA GLN A 206 -7.99 23.83 -7.97
C GLN A 206 -6.67 24.45 -7.54
N THR A 207 -5.66 23.63 -7.34
CA THR A 207 -4.32 24.02 -6.89
C THR A 207 -3.28 23.37 -7.79
N GLU A 208 -2.40 24.17 -8.38
CA GLU A 208 -1.34 23.73 -9.29
C GLU A 208 -0.01 24.36 -8.87
N MET A 209 1.00 23.55 -8.52
CA MET A 209 2.37 24.00 -8.22
C MET A 209 3.36 23.36 -9.19
N LEU A 210 4.06 24.19 -9.97
CA LEU A 210 5.21 23.80 -10.78
C LEU A 210 6.48 24.47 -10.21
N SER A 211 7.49 23.68 -9.83
CA SER A 211 8.72 24.22 -9.23
C SER A 211 10.03 23.55 -9.67
N ASP A 212 10.98 24.37 -10.13
CA ASP A 212 12.43 24.13 -10.20
C ASP A 212 13.09 25.11 -9.22
N SER A 213 13.55 24.59 -8.07
CA SER A 213 13.79 25.43 -6.89
C SER A 213 14.77 24.81 -5.90
N ARG A 214 14.98 25.50 -4.77
CA ARG A 214 15.58 24.88 -3.57
C ARG A 214 14.60 24.80 -2.41
N GLN A 215 13.66 25.73 -2.34
CA GLN A 215 12.68 25.87 -1.26
C GLN A 215 11.44 26.52 -1.87
N THR A 216 10.34 25.79 -1.89
CA THR A 216 9.06 26.24 -2.45
C THR A 216 7.98 26.07 -1.39
N GLU A 217 7.30 27.15 -1.02
CA GLU A 217 6.21 27.18 -0.04
C GLU A 217 4.97 27.80 -0.69
N MET A 218 3.88 27.04 -0.77
CA MET A 218 2.57 27.53 -1.22
C MET A 218 1.56 27.47 -0.07
N LEU A 219 0.97 28.62 0.23
CA LEU A 219 -0.20 28.75 1.10
C LEU A 219 -1.37 29.31 0.27
N SER A 220 -2.49 28.59 0.15
CA SER A 220 -3.66 29.12 -0.57
C SER A 220 -5.01 28.82 0.08
N ASP A 221 -5.75 29.90 0.37
CA ASP A 221 -7.19 29.97 0.66
C ASP A 221 -7.85 30.69 -0.53
N SER A 222 -8.19 29.93 -1.57
CA SER A 222 -8.41 30.48 -2.92
C SER A 222 -9.44 29.69 -3.74
N ARG A 223 -9.91 30.27 -4.85
CA ARG A 223 -10.74 29.53 -5.81
C ARG A 223 -9.92 28.74 -6.82
N GLN A 224 -8.79 29.27 -7.24
CA GLN A 224 -7.90 28.71 -8.25
C GLN A 224 -6.51 29.25 -7.96
N THR A 225 -5.53 28.37 -7.76
CA THR A 225 -4.14 28.71 -7.43
C THR A 225 -3.22 28.07 -8.45
N GLU A 226 -2.32 28.86 -9.01
CA GLU A 226 -1.28 28.44 -9.95
C GLU A 226 0.03 29.08 -9.49
N MET A 227 1.07 28.29 -9.22
CA MET A 227 2.42 28.78 -8.95
C MET A 227 3.38 28.20 -9.99
N LEU A 228 4.13 29.09 -10.65
CA LEU A 228 5.26 28.74 -11.51
C LEU A 228 6.53 29.31 -10.89
N SER A 229 7.53 28.46 -10.61
CA SER A 229 8.81 28.91 -10.03
C SER A 229 10.05 28.31 -10.68
N ASP A 230 10.95 29.22 -11.11
CA ASP A 230 12.35 29.01 -11.52
C ASP A 230 13.17 29.99 -10.67
N SER A 231 13.39 29.63 -9.40
CA SER A 231 13.82 30.56 -8.36
C SER A 231 14.52 29.84 -7.21
N ARG A 232 15.43 30.54 -6.51
CA ARG A 232 16.16 29.93 -5.39
C ARG A 232 15.31 29.69 -4.14
N GLN A 233 14.29 30.51 -3.94
CA GLN A 233 13.32 30.45 -2.83
C GLN A 233 12.03 31.09 -3.37
N THR A 234 10.89 30.45 -3.16
CA THR A 234 9.58 30.97 -3.59
C THR A 234 8.57 30.74 -2.48
N GLU A 235 8.00 31.82 -1.98
CA GLU A 235 6.92 31.83 -0.99
C GLU A 235 5.70 32.48 -1.66
N ALA A 236 4.55 31.80 -1.69
CA ALA A 236 3.29 32.38 -2.14
C ALA A 236 2.21 32.23 -1.06
N SER A 237 1.50 33.31 -0.77
CA SER A 237 0.35 33.31 0.13
C SER A 237 -0.84 33.97 -0.57
N LEU A 238 -1.90 33.21 -0.83
CA LEU A 238 -3.07 33.64 -1.60
C LEU A 238 -4.34 33.58 -0.73
N GLN A 239 -5.13 34.66 -0.81
CA GLN A 239 -6.35 34.99 -0.04
C GLN A 239 -7.32 35.82 -0.92
#